data_AF-A0A3M1PR75-F1
#
_entry.id   AF-A0A3M1PR75-F1
#
_cell.length_a   1.000
_cell.length_b   1.000
_cell.length_c   1.000
_cell.angle_alpha   90.00
_cell.angle_beta   90.00
_cell.angle_gamma   90.00
#
_symmetry.space_group_name_H-M   'P 1'
#
loop_
_entity.id
_entity.type
_entity.pdbx_description
1 polymer ?
#
loop_
_entity_poly.entity_id
_entity_poly.type
_entity_poly.pdbx_seq_one_letter_code
_entity_poly.pdbx_strand_id
1 'polypeptide(L)' 'ALGRPVLVKGGHGLGNTVRDALARPNGSGRVFEHPRRDFDALTGHGTGCRLASAIAGGLAQGFPLESAVSDAIGLLLGKR' A
#
# COMPACT_ATOMS: atom_id res chain seq x y z
N ALA A 1 1.35 -20.32 13.55
CA ALA A 1 2.45 -19.52 12.98
C ALA A 1 2.52 -18.21 13.76
N LEU A 2 3.67 -17.88 14.34
CA LEU A 2 3.90 -16.59 14.98
C LEU A 2 4.25 -15.55 13.90
N GLY A 3 3.71 -14.33 14.00
CA GLY A 3 4.04 -13.22 13.10
C GLY A 3 2.82 -12.52 12.49
N ARG A 4 3.01 -11.27 12.04
CA ARG A 4 1.99 -10.48 11.33
C ARG A 4 2.48 -10.21 9.91
N PRO A 5 1.57 -10.07 8.92
CA PRO A 5 1.93 -9.55 7.61
C PRO A 5 2.55 -8.16 7.72
N VAL A 6 3.53 -7.86 6.86
CA VAL A 6 4.23 -6.57 6.80
C VAL A 6 4.16 -6.03 5.39
N LEU A 7 3.73 -4.77 5.24
CA LEU A 7 3.78 -4.05 3.97
C LEU A 7 4.93 -3.03 4.02
N VAL A 8 5.89 -3.17 3.12
CA VAL A 8 6.99 -2.21 2.93
C VAL A 8 6.64 -1.30 1.76
N LYS A 9 6.52 0.00 2.01
CA LYS A 9 6.18 0.98 0.96
C LYS A 9 7.39 1.37 0.10
N GLY A 10 7.20 1.45 -1.21
CA GLY A 10 8.24 1.79 -2.19
C GLY A 10 8.35 3.28 -2.50
N GLY A 11 7.50 4.14 -1.92
CA GLY A 11 7.35 5.55 -2.34
C GLY A 11 8.62 6.41 -2.29
N HIS A 12 9.68 6.00 -1.58
CA HIS A 12 10.99 6.68 -1.54
C HIS A 12 12.02 6.16 -2.56
N GLY A 13 11.68 5.13 -3.35
CA GLY A 13 12.54 4.65 -4.42
C GLY A 13 12.70 5.66 -5.55
N LEU A 14 13.60 5.37 -6.49
CA LEU A 14 13.81 6.18 -7.70
C LEU A 14 12.94 5.69 -8.87
N GLY A 15 12.69 6.58 -9.84
CA GLY A 15 11.97 6.26 -11.08
C GLY A 15 10.44 6.39 -10.99
N ASN A 16 9.79 6.07 -12.11
CA ASN A 16 8.36 6.30 -12.33
C ASN A 16 7.45 5.16 -11.83
N THR A 17 8.04 4.05 -11.38
CA THR A 17 7.30 2.90 -10.85
C THR A 17 7.59 2.75 -9.37
N VAL A 18 6.53 2.67 -8.56
CA VAL A 18 6.60 2.36 -7.14
C VAL A 18 6.32 0.87 -6.96
N ARG A 19 7.05 0.24 -6.02
CA ARG A 19 6.90 -1.17 -5.66
C ARG A 19 6.63 -1.28 -4.17
N ASP A 20 5.40 -1.63 -3.81
CA ASP A 20 5.04 -1.94 -2.43
C ASP A 20 5.08 -3.46 -2.22
N ALA A 21 5.77 -3.94 -1.18
CA ALA A 21 6.00 -5.37 -0.96
C ALA A 21 5.27 -5.84 0.30
N LEU A 22 4.32 -6.76 0.15
CA LEU A 22 3.62 -7.44 1.24
C LEU A 22 4.30 -8.78 1.52
N ALA A 23 4.83 -8.95 2.72
CA ALA A 23 5.44 -10.18 3.21
C ALA A 23 4.55 -10.83 4.28
N ARG A 24 4.53 -12.18 4.31
CA ARG A 24 3.76 -12.97 5.28
C ARG A 24 4.65 -13.91 6.10
N PRO A 25 4.22 -14.30 7.32
CA PRO A 25 4.99 -15.20 8.17
C PRO A 25 5.26 -16.59 7.59
N ASN A 26 4.46 -17.04 6.62
CA ASN A 26 4.64 -18.33 5.94
C ASN A 26 5.66 -18.26 4.78
N GLY A 27 6.40 -17.15 4.65
CA GLY A 27 7.37 -16.94 3.57
C GLY A 27 6.76 -16.52 2.24
N SER A 28 5.43 -16.49 2.10
CA SER A 28 4.80 -15.98 0.89
C SER A 28 4.71 -14.44 0.90
N GLY A 29 4.56 -13.87 -0.28
CA GLY A 29 4.45 -12.42 -0.42
C GLY A 29 3.94 -12.01 -1.79
N ARG A 30 3.68 -10.72 -1.94
CA ARG A 30 3.23 -10.11 -3.19
C ARG A 30 3.81 -8.71 -3.33
N VAL A 31 4.24 -8.37 -4.54
CA VAL A 31 4.62 -7.01 -4.91
C VAL A 31 3.45 -6.35 -5.65
N PHE A 32 3.15 -5.12 -5.29
CA PHE A 32 2.19 -4.26 -5.96
C PHE A 32 2.99 -3.19 -6.70
N GLU A 33 2.99 -3.28 -8.03
CA GLU A 33 3.61 -2.27 -8.88
C GLU A 33 2.55 -1.27 -9.36
N HIS A 34 2.88 0.02 -9.27
CA HIS A 34 1.98 1.07 -9.73
C HIS A 34 2.77 2.33 -10.15
N PRO A 35 2.20 3.22 -10.98
CA PRO A 35 2.87 4.47 -11.33
C PRO A 35 3.08 5.32 -10.08
N ARG A 36 4.19 6.06 -10.06
CA ARG A 36 4.43 7.12 -9.09
C ARG A 36 3.37 8.19 -9.30
N ARG A 37 2.70 8.58 -8.20
CA ARG A 37 1.86 9.76 -8.19
C ARG A 37 2.71 10.96 -7.81
N ASP A 38 2.65 12.00 -8.63
CA ASP A 38 3.23 13.29 -8.32
C ASP A 38 2.33 13.99 -7.31
N PHE A 39 2.81 14.08 -6.07
CA PHE A 39 2.21 14.88 -5.03
C PHE A 39 2.93 16.22 -4.96
N ASP A 40 2.18 17.29 -4.80
CA ASP A 40 2.75 18.60 -4.50
C ASP A 40 3.26 18.66 -3.04
N ALA A 41 3.93 19.76 -2.72
CA ALA A 41 4.47 20.02 -1.39
C ALA A 41 3.40 20.13 -0.30
N LEU A 42 2.09 20.19 -0.62
CA LEU A 42 1.01 20.24 0.38
C LEU A 42 0.43 18.84 0.65
N THR A 43 0.40 18.01 -0.38
CA THR A 43 -0.29 16.70 -0.38
C THR A 43 0.66 15.51 -0.30
N GLY A 44 1.98 15.71 -0.50
CA GLY A 44 2.99 14.66 -0.48
C GLY A 44 3.29 14.07 0.90
N HIS A 45 3.02 14.82 1.96
CA HIS A 45 3.11 14.32 3.33
C HIS A 45 1.97 13.37 3.66
N GLY A 46 2.22 12.46 4.61
CA GLY A 46 1.17 11.59 5.15
C GLY A 46 0.61 10.58 4.16
N THR A 47 1.18 10.42 2.97
CA THR A 47 0.80 9.39 1.99
C THR A 47 0.84 7.99 2.59
N GLY A 48 1.83 7.71 3.44
CA GLY A 48 1.90 6.46 4.23
C GLY A 48 0.74 6.32 5.23
N CYS A 49 0.37 7.38 5.94
CA CYS A 49 -0.76 7.37 6.87
C CYS A 49 -2.09 7.17 6.14
N ARG A 50 -2.28 7.82 4.98
CA ARG A 50 -3.46 7.62 4.12
C ARG A 50 -3.56 6.17 3.64
N LEU A 51 -2.46 5.61 3.14
CA LEU A 51 -2.39 4.21 2.71
C LEU A 51 -2.74 3.26 3.87
N ALA A 52 -2.12 3.44 5.04
CA ALA A 52 -2.37 2.60 6.21
C ALA A 52 -3.83 2.70 6.70
N SER A 53 -4.41 3.90 6.70
CA SER A 53 -5.81 4.12 7.11
C SER A 53 -6.79 3.47 6.15
N ALA A 54 -6.53 3.57 4.84
CA ALA A 54 -7.35 2.92 3.82
C ALA A 54 -7.28 1.38 3.92
N ILE A 55 -6.09 0.81 4.14
CA ILE A 55 -5.93 -0.63 4.40
C ILE A 55 -6.74 -1.05 5.63
N ALA A 56 -6.61 -0.31 6.74
CA ALA A 56 -7.35 -0.60 7.96
C ALA A 56 -8.88 -0.57 7.74
N GLY A 57 -9.36 0.42 6.97
CA GLY A 57 -10.78 0.52 6.59
C GLY A 57 -11.26 -0.65 5.73
N GLY A 58 -10.46 -1.10 4.76
CA GLY A 58 -10.79 -2.28 3.95
C GLY A 58 -10.82 -3.57 4.77
N LEU A 59 -9.84 -3.74 5.67
CA LEU A 59 -9.82 -4.88 6.60
C LEU A 59 -11.03 -4.86 7.55
N ALA A 60 -11.43 -3.69 8.06
CA ALA A 60 -12.62 -3.56 8.92
C ALA A 60 -13.93 -3.90 8.19
N GLN A 61 -13.97 -3.73 6.86
CA GLN A 61 -15.08 -4.14 6.00
C GLN A 61 -15.03 -5.64 5.63
N GLY A 62 -14.01 -6.38 6.08
CA GLY A 62 -13.86 -7.81 5.82
C GLY A 62 -13.16 -8.14 4.50
N PHE A 63 -12.55 -7.17 3.81
CA PHE A 63 -11.80 -7.45 2.61
C PHE A 63 -10.54 -8.29 2.90
N PRO A 64 -10.18 -9.24 2.02
CA PRO A 64 -8.91 -9.93 2.11
C PRO A 64 -7.74 -8.94 2.13
N LEU A 65 -6.68 -9.24 2.88
CA LEU A 65 -5.54 -8.35 3.05
C LEU A 65 -4.95 -7.83 1.73
N GLU A 66 -4.83 -8.68 0.70
CA GLU A 66 -4.30 -8.24 -0.59
C GLU A 66 -5.23 -7.28 -1.32
N SER A 67 -6.54 -7.53 -1.26
CA SER A 67 -7.55 -6.64 -1.81
C SER A 67 -7.52 -5.30 -1.09
N ALA A 68 -7.48 -5.30 0.25
CA ALA A 68 -7.39 -4.08 1.04
C ALA A 68 -6.12 -3.26 0.71
N VAL A 69 -4.98 -3.91 0.45
CA VAL A 69 -3.76 -3.22 0.00
C VAL A 69 -3.91 -2.68 -1.42
N SER A 70 -4.40 -3.50 -2.36
CA SER A 70 -4.60 -3.10 -3.76
C SER A 70 -5.55 -1.90 -3.88
N ASP A 71 -6.67 -1.94 -3.17
CA ASP A 71 -7.69 -0.89 -3.19
C ASP A 71 -7.18 0.39 -2.53
N ALA A 72 -6.44 0.27 -1.42
CA ALA A 72 -5.81 1.41 -0.78
C ALA A 72 -4.76 2.11 -1.68
N ILE A 73 -3.99 1.34 -2.46
CA ILE A 73 -3.11 1.89 -3.50
C ILE A 73 -3.94 2.60 -4.58
N GLY A 74 -5.04 1.99 -5.05
CA GLY A 74 -5.97 2.60 -6.00
C GLY A 74 -6.48 3.96 -5.52
N LEU A 75 -6.96 4.03 -4.27
CA LEU A 75 -7.42 5.25 -3.62
C LEU A 75 -6.31 6.31 -3.54
N LEU A 76 -5.09 5.93 -3.17
CA LEU A 76 -3.95 6.84 -3.12
C LEU A 76 -3.63 7.43 -4.51
N LEU A 77 -3.84 6.64 -5.56
CA LEU A 77 -3.67 7.05 -6.95
C LEU A 77 -4.86 7.86 -7.50
N GLY A 78 -5.95 8.00 -6.75
CA GLY A 78 -7.17 8.67 -7.18
C GLY A 78 -7.99 7.83 -8.17
N LYS A 79 -7.78 6.52 -8.22
CA LYS A 79 -8.60 5.58 -9.00
C LYS A 79 -9.76 5.14 -8.10
N ARG A 80 -11.00 5.26 -8.61
CA ARG A 80 -12.20 4.68 -8.01
C ARG A 80 -12.44 3.31 -8.61
#